data_AF-A0A6N9TQB4-F1
#
_entry.id   AF-A0A6N9TQB4-F1
#
_cell.length_a   1.000
_cell.length_b   1.000
_cell.length_c   1.000
_cell.angle_alpha   90.00
_cell.angle_beta   90.00
_cell.angle_gamma   90.00
#
_symmetry.space_group_name_H-M   'P 1'
#
loop_
_entity.id
_entity.type
_entity.pdbx_description
1 polymer ?
#
loop_
_entity_poly.entity_id
_entity_poly.type
_entity_poly.pdbx_seq_one_letter_code
_entity_poly.pdbx_strand_id
1 'polypeptide(L)'
;MKVALVAPPWPLFNRPSIQLGALKAYLAREVPEVEVRAHHPYLACARRLGFEAYDRVSRSGWASEAVAAAVLFPGRAGRCEALFRRSLRRHGGGRRPDFAGVRAAFTEAMSDFLDGVDWRRIRLAGFSVCLNQLTAALYLAREVRRRSPGTAVVLGGSACAGELGAGLLRAFPFVDFVVNGEGERPLAGLVRHLRGDGGLPPGVVHRAGSGAAPSGRDQVPDLDALPPPDYRDYFEELGRLPAGDRFVPVLPVEFSRGCWWGRCRFCNLNLQWSGYRAKSVERMAAEVRALSRGYGVLDFAFTDNALPRRQAAGFFRAAAGLGDLAFFAELRAVHGRAEWAEMARGGLRDVQVGIEALSTSLLRRLGKGATAMDNVAAMRHAAEAGVRLGGNLILHFPGSTPEEVAETLAVLDFVWPFEPLKPVSFWLGHESPVAREPAAYGLRAVRPHPAWAGLFPPEVLRGLPVMVLGYRGDRGRQRRLWRPVETRLRQWAARRAGAGPALTCRDGGDFLLVRQVLPDGRTLHHRLRGASRRLYLACLEPRPLAELGPLAGGRPAAEIAAFVADLVAKRIMFREGDRVLSLAVRARGANHDRRYG
;
A
#
# COMPACT_ATOMS: atom_id res chain seq x y z
N MET A 1 6.22 27.10 -23.44
CA MET A 1 6.39 25.64 -23.65
C MET A 1 5.17 24.92 -23.08
N LYS A 2 4.72 23.78 -23.64
CA LYS A 2 3.64 22.96 -23.05
C LYS A 2 4.17 21.58 -22.62
N VAL A 3 3.76 21.14 -21.44
CA VAL A 3 4.10 19.84 -20.85
C VAL A 3 2.81 19.06 -20.58
N ALA A 4 2.75 17.84 -21.09
CA ALA A 4 1.69 16.89 -20.77
C ALA A 4 2.21 15.88 -19.76
N LEU A 5 1.62 15.82 -18.57
CA LEU A 5 1.86 14.76 -17.60
C LEU A 5 0.71 13.76 -17.70
N VAL A 6 1.02 12.48 -17.82
CA VAL A 6 0.02 11.43 -18.03
C VAL A 6 0.15 10.38 -16.92
N ALA A 7 -0.97 10.06 -16.29
CA ALA A 7 -1.12 8.86 -15.46
C ALA A 7 -1.79 7.77 -16.30
N PRO A 8 -1.04 6.80 -16.84
CA PRO A 8 -1.62 5.70 -17.61
C PRO A 8 -2.51 4.82 -16.72
N PRO A 9 -3.44 4.04 -17.27
CA PRO A 9 -4.04 2.92 -16.54
C PRO A 9 -2.94 2.03 -15.92
N TRP A 10 -3.10 1.41 -14.75
CA TRP A 10 -4.37 1.09 -14.09
C TRP A 10 -4.49 1.50 -12.60
N PRO A 11 -4.25 2.77 -12.20
CA PRO A 11 -4.62 3.25 -10.86
C PRO A 11 -6.11 3.04 -10.58
N LEU A 12 -6.51 3.11 -9.31
CA LEU A 12 -7.94 3.13 -8.96
C LEU A 12 -8.61 4.34 -9.60
N PHE A 13 -9.73 4.14 -10.29
CA PHE A 13 -10.41 5.20 -11.05
C PHE A 13 -10.89 6.35 -10.15
N ASN A 14 -11.25 6.04 -8.90
CA ASN A 14 -11.80 6.98 -7.95
C ASN A 14 -10.75 7.80 -7.18
N ARG A 15 -9.50 7.82 -7.66
CA ARG A 15 -8.41 8.60 -7.09
C ARG A 15 -7.66 9.32 -8.20
N PRO A 16 -7.35 10.62 -8.09
CA PRO A 16 -6.37 11.26 -8.96
C PRO A 16 -4.97 10.71 -8.72
N SER A 17 -4.02 10.99 -9.62
CA SER A 17 -2.61 10.69 -9.39
C SER A 17 -1.96 11.77 -8.52
N ILE A 18 -1.47 11.39 -7.34
CA ILE A 18 -0.70 12.29 -6.48
C ILE A 18 0.61 12.73 -7.14
N GLN A 19 1.25 11.85 -7.92
CA GLN A 19 2.48 12.16 -8.64
C GLN A 19 2.22 13.33 -9.60
N LEU A 20 1.14 13.26 -10.37
CA LEU A 20 0.78 14.29 -11.34
C LEU A 20 0.41 15.60 -10.64
N GLY A 21 -0.39 15.53 -9.58
CA GLY A 21 -0.80 16.72 -8.82
C GLY A 21 0.37 17.42 -8.13
N ALA A 22 1.29 16.67 -7.55
CA ALA A 22 2.50 17.21 -6.91
C ALA A 22 3.44 17.85 -7.95
N LEU A 23 3.72 17.15 -9.05
CA LEU A 23 4.58 17.66 -10.11
C LEU A 23 3.98 18.90 -10.79
N LYS A 24 2.67 18.90 -11.07
CA LYS A 24 1.98 20.06 -11.64
C LYS A 24 2.07 21.28 -10.72
N ALA A 25 1.75 21.11 -9.44
CA ALA A 25 1.81 22.20 -8.48
C ALA A 25 3.23 22.75 -8.31
N TYR A 26 4.23 21.86 -8.28
CA TYR A 26 5.64 22.25 -8.20
C TYR A 26 6.11 23.00 -9.45
N LEU A 27 5.84 22.48 -10.65
CA LEU A 27 6.22 23.13 -11.91
C LEU A 27 5.53 24.50 -12.09
N ALA A 28 4.25 24.61 -11.74
CA ALA A 28 3.52 25.88 -11.81
C ALA A 28 4.12 26.97 -10.92
N ARG A 29 4.80 26.58 -9.82
CA ARG A 29 5.52 27.51 -8.95
C ARG A 29 6.93 27.83 -9.45
N GLU A 30 7.68 26.81 -9.88
CA GLU A 30 9.12 26.94 -10.17
C GLU A 30 9.44 27.34 -11.63
N VAL A 31 8.50 27.12 -12.54
CA VAL A 31 8.60 27.44 -13.98
C VAL A 31 7.23 27.94 -14.47
N PRO A 32 6.72 29.07 -13.93
CA PRO A 32 5.35 29.55 -14.13
C PRO A 32 4.99 29.85 -15.59
N GLU A 33 5.98 30.08 -16.44
CA GLU A 33 5.83 30.35 -17.86
C GLU A 33 5.68 29.07 -18.72
N VAL A 34 5.58 27.90 -18.08
CA VAL A 34 5.26 26.62 -18.71
C VAL A 34 3.83 26.20 -18.40
N GLU A 35 3.07 25.92 -19.46
CA GLU A 35 1.73 25.37 -19.33
C GLU A 35 1.85 23.86 -19.07
N VAL A 36 1.41 23.41 -17.90
CA VAL A 36 1.42 22.01 -17.50
C VAL A 36 0.00 21.49 -17.41
N ARG A 37 -0.28 20.40 -18.12
CA ARG A 37 -1.58 19.71 -18.06
C ARG A 37 -1.40 18.27 -17.61
N ALA A 38 -2.13 17.87 -16.58
CA ALA A 38 -2.22 16.50 -16.11
C ALA A 38 -3.39 15.78 -16.79
N HIS A 39 -3.16 14.53 -17.21
CA HIS A 39 -4.12 13.71 -17.93
C HIS A 39 -4.34 12.36 -17.23
N HIS A 40 -5.61 11.97 -17.04
CA HIS A 40 -6.01 10.74 -16.37
C HIS A 40 -6.86 9.85 -17.29
N PRO A 41 -6.30 9.35 -18.41
CA PRO A 41 -7.05 8.56 -19.40
C PRO A 41 -7.65 7.27 -18.84
N TYR A 42 -7.24 6.85 -17.64
CA TYR A 42 -7.88 5.76 -16.92
C TYR A 42 -9.33 6.03 -16.52
N LEU A 43 -9.77 7.28 -16.37
CA LEU A 43 -11.18 7.61 -16.11
C LEU A 43 -12.08 7.19 -17.27
N ALA A 44 -11.69 7.57 -18.50
CA ALA A 44 -12.40 7.17 -19.71
C ALA A 44 -12.39 5.66 -19.90
N CYS A 45 -11.23 5.01 -19.64
CA CYS A 45 -11.11 3.56 -19.67
C CYS A 45 -12.04 2.88 -18.64
N ALA A 46 -12.13 3.42 -17.42
CA ALA A 46 -12.98 2.88 -16.35
C ALA A 46 -14.46 3.03 -16.68
N ARG A 47 -14.87 4.19 -17.20
CA ARG A 47 -16.24 4.42 -17.69
C ARG A 47 -16.60 3.40 -18.78
N ARG A 48 -15.76 3.28 -19.81
CA ARG A 48 -16.05 2.45 -21.00
C ARG A 48 -16.13 0.96 -20.65
N LEU A 49 -15.29 0.52 -19.71
CA LEU A 49 -15.31 -0.86 -19.21
C LEU A 49 -16.42 -1.12 -18.18
N GLY A 50 -16.91 -0.07 -17.52
CA GLY A 50 -17.70 -0.16 -16.30
C GLY A 50 -16.80 -0.19 -15.05
N PHE A 51 -17.16 0.63 -14.05
CA PHE A 51 -16.33 0.87 -12.86
C PHE A 51 -16.02 -0.39 -12.05
N GLU A 52 -16.98 -1.32 -11.90
CA GLU A 52 -16.78 -2.59 -11.18
C GLU A 52 -15.75 -3.48 -11.89
N ALA A 53 -15.89 -3.63 -13.22
CA ALA A 53 -14.97 -4.42 -14.02
C ALA A 53 -13.56 -3.80 -14.01
N TYR A 54 -13.48 -2.47 -14.09
CA TYR A 54 -12.23 -1.74 -13.99
C TYR A 54 -11.54 -1.91 -12.61
N ASP A 55 -12.29 -1.76 -11.51
CA ASP A 55 -11.78 -1.96 -10.16
C ASP A 55 -11.20 -3.37 -9.98
N ARG A 56 -11.89 -4.39 -10.52
CA ARG A 56 -11.41 -5.77 -10.48
C ARG A 56 -10.10 -5.97 -11.26
N VAL A 57 -9.95 -5.34 -12.42
CA VAL A 57 -8.73 -5.43 -13.24
C VAL A 57 -7.57 -4.65 -12.60
N SER A 58 -7.81 -3.41 -12.18
CA SER A 58 -6.79 -2.51 -11.59
C SER A 58 -6.19 -3.06 -10.30
N ARG A 59 -6.96 -3.79 -9.49
CA ARG A 59 -6.46 -4.48 -8.28
C ARG A 59 -5.59 -5.71 -8.56
N SER A 60 -5.55 -6.19 -9.80
CA SER A 60 -4.77 -7.37 -10.19
C SER A 60 -3.62 -6.97 -11.10
N GLY A 61 -2.43 -6.77 -10.53
CA GLY A 61 -1.29 -6.22 -11.27
C GLY A 61 -0.87 -6.98 -12.52
N TRP A 62 -0.97 -8.31 -12.52
CA TRP A 62 -0.69 -9.10 -13.71
C TRP A 62 -1.81 -9.09 -14.74
N ALA A 63 -3.07 -8.88 -14.32
CA ALA A 63 -4.18 -8.76 -15.25
C ALA A 63 -4.13 -7.41 -15.96
N SER A 64 -3.95 -6.32 -15.22
CA SER A 64 -3.83 -4.96 -15.75
C SER A 64 -2.67 -4.84 -16.75
N GLU A 65 -1.48 -5.33 -16.40
CA GLU A 65 -0.32 -5.31 -17.31
C GLU A 65 -0.54 -6.18 -18.56
N ALA A 66 -1.26 -7.30 -18.45
CA ALA A 66 -1.56 -8.16 -19.59
C ALA A 66 -2.42 -7.48 -20.66
N VAL A 67 -3.34 -6.59 -20.26
CA VAL A 67 -4.20 -5.89 -21.22
C VAL A 67 -3.36 -4.98 -22.12
N ALA A 68 -2.57 -4.09 -21.52
CA ALA A 68 -1.75 -3.15 -22.28
C ALA A 68 -0.58 -3.85 -23.00
N ALA A 69 0.01 -4.90 -22.42
CA ALA A 69 1.04 -5.70 -23.09
C ALA A 69 0.53 -6.36 -24.39
N ALA A 70 -0.72 -6.80 -24.44
CA ALA A 70 -1.29 -7.42 -25.63
C ALA A 70 -1.47 -6.43 -26.79
N VAL A 71 -1.63 -5.14 -26.49
CA VAL A 71 -1.71 -4.06 -27.48
C VAL A 71 -0.30 -3.58 -27.87
N LEU A 72 0.59 -3.47 -26.88
CA LEU A 72 1.99 -3.09 -27.08
C LEU A 72 2.74 -4.13 -27.94
N PHE A 73 2.52 -5.42 -27.69
CA PHE A 73 3.13 -6.55 -28.37
C PHE A 73 2.06 -7.53 -28.89
N PRO A 74 1.46 -7.27 -30.07
CA PRO A 74 0.37 -8.10 -30.62
C PRO A 74 0.71 -9.60 -30.71
N GLY A 75 1.96 -9.95 -31.03
CA GLY A 75 2.45 -11.34 -31.06
C GLY A 75 2.45 -12.05 -29.70
N ARG A 76 2.15 -11.35 -28.59
CA ARG A 76 2.03 -11.90 -27.23
C ARG A 76 0.57 -11.99 -26.75
N ALA A 77 -0.42 -11.60 -27.56
CA ALA A 77 -1.81 -11.47 -27.15
C ALA A 77 -2.37 -12.74 -26.48
N GLY A 78 -2.15 -13.94 -27.06
CA GLY A 78 -2.63 -15.20 -26.48
C GLY A 78 -1.99 -15.54 -25.12
N ARG A 79 -0.69 -15.20 -24.92
CA ARG A 79 -0.02 -15.38 -23.63
C ARG A 79 -0.51 -14.38 -22.59
N CYS A 80 -0.77 -13.15 -23.00
CA CYS A 80 -1.35 -12.11 -22.16
C CYS A 80 -2.76 -12.50 -21.70
N GLU A 81 -3.61 -13.00 -22.59
CA GLU A 81 -4.95 -13.50 -22.26
C GLU A 81 -4.91 -14.64 -21.24
N ALA A 82 -4.00 -15.61 -21.42
CA ALA A 82 -3.82 -16.70 -20.47
C ALA A 82 -3.38 -16.19 -19.08
N LEU A 83 -2.45 -15.23 -19.04
CA LEU A 83 -1.99 -14.59 -17.81
C LEU A 83 -3.13 -13.79 -17.13
N PHE A 84 -3.90 -13.03 -17.89
CA PHE A 84 -5.06 -12.26 -17.44
C PHE A 84 -6.07 -13.17 -16.75
N ARG A 85 -6.53 -14.22 -17.46
CA ARG A 85 -7.49 -15.21 -16.93
C ARG A 85 -6.98 -15.86 -15.64
N ARG A 86 -5.70 -16.25 -15.60
CA ARG A 86 -5.09 -16.86 -14.40
C ARG A 86 -5.04 -15.90 -13.22
N SER A 87 -4.76 -14.62 -13.46
CA SER A 87 -4.60 -13.60 -12.43
C SER A 87 -5.93 -13.21 -11.79
N LEU A 88 -7.00 -13.13 -12.58
CA LEU A 88 -8.34 -12.85 -12.07
C LEU A 88 -9.00 -14.05 -11.38
N ARG A 89 -8.62 -15.30 -11.69
CA ARG A 89 -9.10 -16.48 -10.91
C ARG A 89 -8.77 -16.39 -9.43
N ARG A 90 -7.68 -15.71 -9.08
CA ARG A 90 -7.22 -15.53 -7.68
C ARG A 90 -7.97 -14.44 -6.93
N HIS A 91 -8.73 -13.60 -7.63
CA HIS A 91 -9.56 -12.53 -7.07
C HIS A 91 -11.01 -13.04 -7.10
N GLY A 92 -11.48 -13.58 -5.98
CA GLY A 92 -12.82 -14.17 -5.84
C GLY A 92 -13.98 -13.18 -6.09
N GLY A 93 -15.21 -13.70 -6.21
CA GLY A 93 -16.45 -12.92 -6.34
C GLY A 93 -16.78 -12.42 -7.77
N GLY A 94 -18.05 -12.16 -8.06
CA GLY A 94 -18.56 -11.42 -9.23
C GLY A 94 -18.34 -12.02 -10.63
N ARG A 95 -19.02 -11.46 -11.65
CA ARG A 95 -18.81 -11.79 -13.06
C ARG A 95 -17.39 -11.38 -13.47
N ARG A 96 -16.65 -12.30 -14.08
CA ARG A 96 -15.27 -12.02 -14.53
C ARG A 96 -15.31 -11.18 -15.81
N PRO A 97 -14.58 -10.06 -15.87
CA PRO A 97 -14.39 -9.33 -17.12
C PRO A 97 -13.77 -10.25 -18.17
N ASP A 98 -14.33 -10.22 -19.37
CA ASP A 98 -13.76 -10.89 -20.53
C ASP A 98 -12.52 -10.13 -21.01
N PHE A 99 -11.48 -10.85 -21.43
CA PHE A 99 -10.23 -10.25 -21.87
C PHE A 99 -10.39 -9.44 -23.16
N ALA A 100 -11.18 -9.93 -24.13
CA ALA A 100 -11.36 -9.24 -25.41
C ALA A 100 -12.08 -7.91 -25.22
N GLY A 101 -13.16 -7.88 -24.43
CA GLY A 101 -13.89 -6.67 -24.07
C GLY A 101 -13.05 -5.68 -23.27
N VAL A 102 -12.28 -6.14 -22.28
CA VAL A 102 -11.36 -5.27 -21.51
C VAL A 102 -10.29 -4.67 -22.41
N ARG A 103 -9.71 -5.47 -23.31
CA ARG A 103 -8.72 -5.00 -24.28
C ARG A 103 -9.31 -4.00 -25.25
N ALA A 104 -10.50 -4.23 -25.78
CA ALA A 104 -11.19 -3.30 -26.67
C ALA A 104 -11.45 -1.95 -25.96
N ALA A 105 -12.04 -1.99 -24.76
CA ALA A 105 -12.31 -0.79 -23.98
C ALA A 105 -11.04 0.00 -23.66
N PHE A 106 -9.94 -0.67 -23.30
CA PHE A 106 -8.63 -0.04 -23.10
C PHE A 106 -8.13 0.61 -24.40
N THR A 107 -8.07 -0.13 -25.51
CA THR A 107 -7.53 0.37 -26.78
C THR A 107 -8.31 1.58 -27.27
N GLU A 108 -9.65 1.51 -27.26
CA GLU A 108 -10.50 2.60 -27.71
C GLU A 108 -10.35 3.83 -26.80
N ALA A 109 -10.38 3.66 -25.47
CA ALA A 109 -10.20 4.78 -24.55
C ALA A 109 -8.81 5.43 -24.68
N MET A 110 -7.76 4.64 -24.93
CA MET A 110 -6.41 5.20 -25.15
C MET A 110 -6.30 5.88 -26.51
N SER A 111 -6.94 5.36 -27.57
CA SER A 111 -6.99 6.03 -28.87
C SER A 111 -7.69 7.38 -28.77
N ASP A 112 -8.88 7.42 -28.17
CA ASP A 112 -9.64 8.66 -28.00
C ASP A 112 -8.83 9.71 -27.20
N PHE A 113 -8.12 9.28 -26.17
CA PHE A 113 -7.21 10.15 -25.41
C PHE A 113 -6.07 10.69 -26.30
N LEU A 114 -5.38 9.79 -27.02
CA LEU A 114 -4.24 10.16 -27.87
C LEU A 114 -4.67 11.10 -29.01
N ASP A 115 -5.88 10.92 -29.54
CA ASP A 115 -6.40 11.72 -30.64
C ASP A 115 -7.01 13.05 -30.15
N GLY A 116 -7.46 13.11 -28.88
CA GLY A 116 -7.96 14.32 -28.23
C GLY A 116 -6.89 15.30 -27.74
N VAL A 117 -5.60 14.94 -27.80
CA VAL A 117 -4.49 15.80 -27.40
C VAL A 117 -3.68 16.23 -28.63
N ASP A 118 -3.47 17.54 -28.80
CA ASP A 118 -2.60 18.06 -29.86
C ASP A 118 -1.11 17.92 -29.48
N TRP A 119 -0.57 16.73 -29.68
CA TRP A 119 0.83 16.39 -29.37
C TRP A 119 1.85 17.20 -30.16
N ARG A 120 1.48 17.88 -31.26
CA ARG A 120 2.42 18.74 -32.00
C ARG A 120 2.76 20.01 -31.23
N ARG A 121 1.91 20.41 -30.28
CA ARG A 121 2.12 21.57 -29.40
C ARG A 121 2.77 21.21 -28.07
N ILE A 122 2.88 19.92 -27.76
CA ILE A 122 3.52 19.43 -26.55
C ILE A 122 5.02 19.27 -26.80
N ARG A 123 5.85 19.84 -25.92
CA ARG A 123 7.31 19.70 -26.01
C ARG A 123 7.85 18.56 -25.17
N LEU A 124 7.16 18.24 -24.07
CA LEU A 124 7.51 17.15 -23.18
C LEU A 124 6.25 16.39 -22.75
N ALA A 125 6.25 15.08 -22.97
CA ALA A 125 5.26 14.14 -22.45
C ALA A 125 5.89 13.31 -21.32
N GLY A 126 5.43 13.52 -20.09
CA GLY A 126 5.86 12.79 -18.91
C GLY A 126 4.86 11.70 -18.52
N PHE A 127 5.34 10.49 -18.29
CA PHE A 127 4.50 9.36 -17.87
C PHE A 127 4.88 8.91 -16.45
N SER A 128 3.90 8.88 -15.55
CA SER A 128 4.07 8.27 -14.23
C SER A 128 3.97 6.75 -14.35
N VAL A 129 5.04 6.05 -13.97
CA VAL A 129 5.19 4.60 -14.03
C VAL A 129 5.39 4.05 -12.62
N CYS A 130 4.26 3.71 -11.99
CA CYS A 130 4.23 2.96 -10.74
C CYS A 130 3.84 1.48 -11.01
N LEU A 131 3.50 0.74 -9.95
CA LEU A 131 2.98 -0.62 -10.07
C LEU A 131 1.77 -0.64 -11.02
N ASN A 132 1.72 -1.63 -11.90
CA ASN A 132 0.60 -1.92 -12.82
C ASN A 132 0.43 -0.92 -13.98
N GLN A 133 1.39 -0.01 -14.19
CA GLN A 133 1.33 1.02 -15.24
C GLN A 133 2.40 0.86 -16.32
N LEU A 134 3.31 -0.11 -16.22
CA LEU A 134 4.50 -0.17 -17.07
C LEU A 134 4.15 -0.33 -18.55
N THR A 135 3.37 -1.35 -18.88
CA THR A 135 3.04 -1.66 -20.28
C THR A 135 2.11 -0.61 -20.90
N ALA A 136 1.22 -0.01 -20.09
CA ALA A 136 0.36 1.09 -20.53
C ALA A 136 1.16 2.38 -20.80
N ALA A 137 2.11 2.72 -19.92
CA ALA A 137 3.02 3.85 -20.12
C ALA A 137 3.85 3.68 -21.39
N LEU A 138 4.42 2.49 -21.61
CA LEU A 138 5.22 2.19 -22.80
C LEU A 138 4.39 2.25 -24.10
N TYR A 139 3.14 1.76 -24.07
CA TYR A 139 2.21 1.88 -25.19
C TYR A 139 1.91 3.34 -25.53
N LEU A 140 1.49 4.14 -24.54
CA LEU A 140 1.19 5.55 -24.76
C LEU A 140 2.43 6.33 -25.22
N ALA A 141 3.59 6.10 -24.61
CA ALA A 141 4.85 6.72 -25.00
C ALA A 141 5.21 6.44 -26.47
N ARG A 142 5.09 5.18 -26.91
CA ARG A 142 5.32 4.79 -28.32
C ARG A 142 4.34 5.49 -29.26
N GLU A 143 3.08 5.55 -28.88
CA GLU A 143 2.03 6.16 -29.68
C GLU A 143 2.14 7.69 -29.78
N VAL A 144 2.60 8.36 -28.71
CA VAL A 144 2.94 9.78 -28.73
C VAL A 144 4.10 10.03 -29.69
N ARG A 145 5.19 9.26 -29.57
CA ARG A 145 6.35 9.39 -30.48
C ARG A 145 5.94 9.20 -31.95
N ARG A 146 5.04 8.25 -32.23
CA ARG A 146 4.53 7.99 -33.59
C ARG A 146 3.72 9.17 -34.14
N ARG A 147 2.89 9.81 -33.30
CA ARG A 147 2.06 10.96 -33.69
C ARG A 147 2.83 12.28 -33.77
N SER A 148 3.84 12.45 -32.91
CA SER A 148 4.64 13.67 -32.79
C SER A 148 6.10 13.33 -32.47
N PRO A 149 6.94 13.07 -33.49
CA PRO A 149 8.36 12.72 -33.29
C PRO A 149 9.16 13.78 -32.53
N GLY A 150 8.75 15.05 -32.59
CA GLY A 150 9.38 16.17 -31.90
C GLY A 150 8.98 16.34 -30.42
N THR A 151 8.05 15.52 -29.90
CA THR A 151 7.72 15.53 -28.46
C THR A 151 8.73 14.71 -27.70
N ALA A 152 9.45 15.31 -26.75
CA ALA A 152 10.32 14.56 -25.85
C ALA A 152 9.49 13.67 -24.91
N VAL A 153 9.95 12.45 -24.64
CA VAL A 153 9.29 11.49 -23.75
C VAL A 153 10.13 11.27 -22.49
N VAL A 154 9.53 11.48 -21.32
CA VAL A 154 10.14 11.18 -20.03
C VAL A 154 9.30 10.18 -19.24
N LEU A 155 9.95 9.17 -18.65
CA LEU A 155 9.32 8.29 -17.66
C LEU A 155 9.81 8.63 -16.26
N GLY A 156 8.91 8.58 -15.28
CA GLY A 156 9.26 8.73 -13.86
C GLY A 156 8.34 7.90 -12.98
N GLY A 157 8.66 7.77 -11.69
CA GLY A 157 7.88 6.96 -10.74
C GLY A 157 8.68 5.80 -10.16
N SER A 158 8.05 5.01 -9.28
CA SER A 158 8.75 3.97 -8.51
C SER A 158 9.33 2.84 -9.37
N ALA A 159 8.81 2.63 -10.59
CA ALA A 159 9.37 1.66 -11.53
C ALA A 159 10.55 2.20 -12.36
N CYS A 160 11.01 3.43 -12.08
CA CYS A 160 12.10 4.09 -12.80
C CYS A 160 13.36 4.31 -11.94
N ALA A 161 13.35 3.84 -10.68
CA ALA A 161 14.50 4.02 -9.79
C ALA A 161 15.71 3.17 -10.22
N GLY A 162 16.90 3.79 -10.25
CA GLY A 162 18.17 3.13 -10.54
C GLY A 162 18.18 2.34 -11.84
N GLU A 163 18.62 1.08 -11.77
CA GLU A 163 18.72 0.20 -12.95
C GLU A 163 17.38 -0.11 -13.61
N LEU A 164 16.26 -0.04 -12.88
CA LEU A 164 14.94 -0.17 -13.50
C LEU A 164 14.72 0.90 -14.56
N GLY A 165 15.05 2.16 -14.23
CA GLY A 165 14.94 3.29 -15.14
C GLY A 165 15.93 3.24 -16.31
N ALA A 166 17.21 3.00 -16.01
CA ALA A 166 18.24 2.90 -17.04
C ALA A 166 17.95 1.76 -18.04
N GLY A 167 17.42 0.64 -17.54
CA GLY A 167 16.97 -0.47 -18.37
C GLY A 167 15.83 -0.12 -19.32
N LEU A 168 14.88 0.73 -18.91
CA LEU A 168 13.80 1.22 -19.78
C LEU A 168 14.34 2.06 -20.94
N LEU A 169 15.30 2.96 -20.69
CA LEU A 169 15.95 3.75 -21.75
C LEU A 169 16.65 2.86 -22.79
N ARG A 170 17.38 1.85 -22.31
CA ARG A 170 18.08 0.89 -23.19
C ARG A 170 17.09 0.05 -24.00
N ALA A 171 16.01 -0.41 -23.39
CA ALA A 171 15.07 -1.34 -24.02
C ALA A 171 14.10 -0.68 -25.03
N PHE A 172 13.76 0.60 -24.86
CA PHE A 172 12.65 1.21 -25.60
C PHE A 172 13.05 2.51 -26.32
N PRO A 173 13.33 2.51 -27.64
CA PRO A 173 13.92 3.63 -28.38
C PRO A 173 13.13 4.95 -28.38
N PHE A 174 11.84 4.87 -28.08
CA PHE A 174 10.93 6.01 -28.02
C PHE A 174 10.94 6.76 -26.67
N VAL A 175 11.77 6.35 -25.71
CA VAL A 175 11.93 7.05 -24.41
C VAL A 175 13.19 7.92 -24.43
N ASP A 176 13.09 9.22 -24.20
CA ASP A 176 14.25 10.12 -24.24
C ASP A 176 14.94 10.23 -22.89
N PHE A 177 14.12 10.36 -21.83
CA PHE A 177 14.58 10.64 -20.49
C PHE A 177 13.94 9.69 -19.47
N VAL A 178 14.65 9.45 -18.37
CA VAL A 178 14.09 8.84 -17.17
C VAL A 178 14.46 9.67 -15.96
N VAL A 179 13.49 9.91 -15.09
CA VAL A 179 13.69 10.49 -13.75
C VAL A 179 14.00 9.38 -12.75
N ASN A 180 15.14 9.49 -12.07
CA ASN A 180 15.61 8.58 -11.04
C ASN A 180 15.33 9.15 -9.64
N GLY A 181 14.22 8.71 -9.03
CA GLY A 181 13.83 9.12 -7.67
C GLY A 181 12.63 10.08 -7.67
N GLU A 182 12.75 11.16 -6.91
CA GLU A 182 11.73 12.23 -6.86
C GLU A 182 11.68 13.03 -8.16
N GLY A 183 10.51 13.52 -8.54
CA GLY A 183 10.33 14.15 -9.84
C GLY A 183 10.31 15.66 -9.84
N GLU A 184 10.10 16.30 -8.70
CA GLU A 184 9.89 17.75 -8.61
C GLU A 184 11.07 18.55 -9.18
N ARG A 185 12.24 18.43 -8.55
CA ARG A 185 13.44 19.16 -8.97
C ARG A 185 13.98 18.65 -10.32
N PRO A 186 14.09 17.33 -10.57
CA PRO A 186 14.57 16.82 -11.86
C PRO A 186 13.70 17.25 -13.04
N LEU A 187 12.38 17.22 -12.90
CA LEU A 187 11.47 17.60 -13.99
C LEU A 187 11.48 19.11 -14.25
N ALA A 188 11.54 19.94 -13.20
CA ALA A 188 11.70 21.39 -13.37
C ALA A 188 13.03 21.71 -14.09
N GLY A 189 14.12 21.05 -13.71
CA GLY A 189 15.41 21.17 -14.40
C GLY A 189 15.34 20.71 -15.86
N LEU A 190 14.63 19.60 -16.14
CA LEU A 190 14.49 19.08 -17.50
C LEU A 190 13.69 20.03 -18.38
N VAL A 191 12.64 20.63 -17.83
CA VAL A 191 11.83 21.64 -18.52
C VAL A 191 12.68 22.86 -18.87
N ARG A 192 13.54 23.35 -17.97
CA ARG A 192 14.49 24.44 -18.27
C ARG A 192 15.51 24.03 -19.34
N HIS A 193 16.10 22.85 -19.21
CA HIS A 193 17.03 22.31 -20.19
C HIS A 193 16.44 22.25 -21.61
N LEU A 194 15.19 21.77 -21.75
CA LEU A 194 14.51 21.67 -23.05
C LEU A 194 14.14 23.04 -23.67
N ARG A 195 14.25 24.12 -22.91
CA ARG A 195 14.10 25.50 -23.41
C ARG A 195 15.41 26.14 -23.83
N GLY A 196 16.54 25.48 -23.57
CA GLY A 196 17.88 26.04 -23.73
C GLY A 196 18.43 26.69 -22.45
N ASP A 197 17.70 26.61 -21.34
CA ASP A 197 18.08 27.23 -20.07
C ASP A 197 18.89 26.22 -19.22
N GLY A 198 20.15 26.00 -19.59
CA GLY A 198 21.12 25.18 -18.83
C GLY A 198 21.27 23.72 -19.28
N GLY A 199 22.06 22.96 -18.50
CA GLY A 199 22.40 21.56 -18.79
C GLY A 199 21.37 20.53 -18.30
N LEU A 200 21.61 19.26 -18.63
CA LEU A 200 20.80 18.15 -18.12
C LEU A 200 20.87 18.11 -16.58
N PRO A 201 19.75 18.17 -15.86
CA PRO A 201 19.78 18.26 -14.39
C PRO A 201 20.15 16.93 -13.73
N PRO A 202 20.62 16.97 -12.47
CA PRO A 202 20.75 15.75 -11.66
C PRO A 202 19.39 15.06 -11.50
N GLY A 203 19.40 13.74 -11.33
CA GLY A 203 18.20 12.92 -11.24
C GLY A 203 17.52 12.64 -12.58
N VAL A 204 18.02 13.17 -13.70
CA VAL A 204 17.55 12.83 -15.05
C VAL A 204 18.62 12.08 -15.81
N VAL A 205 18.26 10.93 -16.34
CA VAL A 205 19.09 10.10 -17.21
C VAL A 205 18.58 10.28 -18.65
N HIS A 206 19.46 10.67 -19.56
CA HIS A 206 19.16 10.76 -20.99
C HIS A 206 19.65 9.51 -21.73
N ARG A 207 18.95 9.12 -22.80
CA ARG A 207 19.33 7.98 -23.66
C ARG A 207 20.80 8.00 -24.11
N ALA A 208 21.33 9.15 -24.56
CA ALA A 208 22.72 9.23 -25.01
C ALA A 208 23.75 9.00 -23.89
N GLY A 209 23.33 9.10 -22.63
CA GLY A 209 24.13 8.82 -21.44
C GLY A 209 23.85 7.46 -20.79
N SER A 210 23.09 6.55 -21.43
CA SER A 210 22.63 5.29 -20.80
C SER A 210 23.75 4.26 -20.50
N GLY A 211 25.00 4.58 -20.85
CA GLY A 211 26.21 3.83 -20.48
C GLY A 211 26.95 4.37 -19.25
N ALA A 212 26.60 5.55 -18.74
CA ALA A 212 27.09 6.09 -17.49
C ALA A 212 26.14 5.70 -16.33
N ALA A 213 26.69 5.55 -15.11
CA ALA A 213 25.85 5.37 -13.93
C ALA A 213 24.79 6.48 -13.87
N PRO A 214 23.54 6.19 -13.43
CA PRO A 214 22.49 7.19 -13.34
C PRO A 214 23.03 8.44 -12.66
N SER A 215 22.82 9.63 -13.27
CA SER A 215 23.07 10.89 -12.58
C SER A 215 22.38 10.81 -11.23
N GLY A 216 23.10 11.19 -10.16
CA GLY A 216 22.66 10.96 -8.77
C GLY A 216 21.24 11.47 -8.52
N ARG A 217 20.62 11.07 -7.40
CA ARG A 217 19.25 11.51 -7.07
C ARG A 217 19.24 13.00 -6.71
N ASP A 218 18.25 13.73 -7.19
CA ASP A 218 17.92 15.07 -6.67
C ASP A 218 16.54 15.05 -6.01
N GLN A 219 16.55 15.14 -4.68
CA GLN A 219 15.36 15.04 -3.84
C GLN A 219 15.04 16.38 -3.19
N VAL A 220 13.77 16.58 -2.86
CA VAL A 220 13.31 17.77 -2.14
C VAL A 220 13.75 17.67 -0.67
N PRO A 221 14.60 18.57 -0.15
CA PRO A 221 15.18 18.40 1.18
C PRO A 221 14.14 18.52 2.30
N ASP A 222 13.20 19.45 2.14
CA ASP A 222 12.12 19.74 3.09
C ASP A 222 10.75 19.58 2.42
N LEU A 223 9.91 18.69 2.94
CA LEU A 223 8.59 18.44 2.40
C LEU A 223 7.58 19.54 2.76
N ASP A 224 7.85 20.36 3.79
CA ASP A 224 6.99 21.50 4.12
C ASP A 224 7.05 22.59 3.05
N ALA A 225 8.17 22.68 2.33
CA ALA A 225 8.36 23.60 1.22
C ALA A 225 7.61 23.16 -0.05
N LEU A 226 6.99 21.99 -0.12
CA LEU A 226 6.22 21.56 -1.28
C LEU A 226 4.85 22.26 -1.33
N PRO A 227 4.36 22.73 -2.49
CA PRO A 227 3.00 23.19 -2.61
C PRO A 227 2.01 22.01 -2.44
N PRO A 228 0.75 22.26 -2.02
CA PRO A 228 -0.29 21.23 -2.04
C PRO A 228 -0.46 20.67 -3.46
N PRO A 229 -0.73 19.36 -3.63
CA PRO A 229 -1.00 18.79 -4.94
C PRO A 229 -2.17 19.48 -5.66
N ASP A 230 -2.03 19.72 -6.97
CA ASP A 230 -3.08 20.29 -7.81
C ASP A 230 -3.86 19.20 -8.57
N TYR A 231 -5.10 18.95 -8.15
CA TYR A 231 -6.01 17.97 -8.78
C TYR A 231 -7.02 18.58 -9.75
N ARG A 232 -6.91 19.86 -10.13
CA ARG A 232 -7.93 20.54 -10.96
C ARG A 232 -8.23 19.80 -12.26
N ASP A 233 -7.21 19.33 -12.98
CA ASP A 233 -7.41 18.63 -14.26
C ASP A 233 -8.17 17.31 -14.10
N TYR A 234 -7.99 16.60 -12.99
CA TYR A 234 -8.76 15.39 -12.69
C TYR A 234 -10.25 15.71 -12.50
N PHE A 235 -10.56 16.78 -11.75
CA PHE A 235 -11.94 17.20 -11.54
C PHE A 235 -12.59 17.74 -12.82
N GLU A 236 -11.82 18.41 -13.70
CA GLU A 236 -12.30 18.76 -15.03
C GLU A 236 -12.65 17.52 -15.87
N GLU A 237 -11.77 16.52 -15.90
CA GLU A 237 -11.98 15.27 -16.64
C GLU A 237 -13.17 14.48 -16.07
N LEU A 238 -13.31 14.45 -14.74
CA LEU A 238 -14.46 13.85 -14.06
C LEU A 238 -15.77 14.60 -14.38
N GLY A 239 -15.72 15.94 -14.44
CA GLY A 239 -16.86 16.79 -14.79
C GLY A 239 -17.31 16.62 -16.23
N ARG A 240 -16.42 16.22 -17.15
CA ARG A 240 -16.75 15.89 -18.55
C ARG A 240 -17.47 14.54 -18.69
N LEU A 241 -17.48 13.69 -17.66
CA LEU A 241 -18.31 12.49 -17.68
C LEU A 241 -19.80 12.87 -17.62
N PRO A 242 -20.67 12.11 -18.32
CA PRO A 242 -22.11 12.13 -18.11
C PRO A 242 -22.51 12.09 -16.63
N ALA A 243 -23.57 12.83 -16.29
CA ALA A 243 -23.95 13.10 -14.90
C ALA A 243 -24.12 11.83 -14.05
N GLY A 244 -24.70 10.76 -14.61
CA GLY A 244 -24.90 9.48 -13.91
C GLY A 244 -23.63 8.69 -13.61
N ASP A 245 -22.49 9.07 -14.19
CA ASP A 245 -21.19 8.40 -14.01
C ASP A 245 -20.20 9.22 -13.18
N ARG A 246 -20.61 10.40 -12.69
CA ARG A 246 -19.81 11.24 -11.80
C ARG A 246 -19.87 10.70 -10.37
N PHE A 247 -18.79 10.89 -9.61
CA PHE A 247 -18.68 10.43 -8.23
C PHE A 247 -17.80 11.39 -7.42
N VAL A 248 -17.83 11.29 -6.09
CA VAL A 248 -16.90 12.02 -5.21
C VAL A 248 -15.62 11.17 -5.07
N PRO A 249 -14.44 11.68 -5.49
CA PRO A 249 -13.20 10.91 -5.41
C PRO A 249 -12.62 10.89 -3.99
N VAL A 250 -11.73 9.93 -3.74
CA VAL A 250 -10.85 9.93 -2.56
C VAL A 250 -9.53 10.60 -2.94
N LEU A 251 -9.13 11.66 -2.24
CA LEU A 251 -7.90 12.37 -2.58
C LEU A 251 -6.68 11.71 -1.92
N PRO A 252 -5.66 11.31 -2.71
CA PRO A 252 -4.41 10.88 -2.13
C PRO A 252 -3.68 12.07 -1.50
N VAL A 253 -3.01 11.84 -0.38
CA VAL A 253 -2.15 12.81 0.30
C VAL A 253 -0.85 12.15 0.74
N GLU A 254 0.22 12.93 0.92
CA GLU A 254 1.53 12.43 1.32
C GLU A 254 2.00 13.18 2.57
N PHE A 255 2.17 12.45 3.68
CA PHE A 255 2.73 13.01 4.90
C PHE A 255 4.27 12.87 4.92
N SER A 256 4.81 11.85 4.25
CA SER A 256 6.22 11.50 4.30
C SER A 256 6.70 10.76 3.06
N ARG A 257 8.01 10.87 2.81
CA ARG A 257 8.75 10.14 1.78
C ARG A 257 9.77 9.21 2.41
N GLY A 258 9.77 7.97 1.93
CA GLY A 258 10.60 6.90 2.46
C GLY A 258 9.94 6.10 3.59
N CYS A 259 10.71 5.29 4.30
CA CYS A 259 10.25 4.56 5.48
C CYS A 259 11.26 4.69 6.63
N TRP A 260 10.80 5.20 7.78
CA TRP A 260 11.65 5.37 8.98
C TRP A 260 12.22 4.06 9.54
N TRP A 261 11.63 2.90 9.20
CA TRP A 261 12.18 1.61 9.59
C TRP A 261 13.28 1.12 8.66
N GLY A 262 13.06 1.18 7.34
CA GLY A 262 14.07 0.90 6.29
C GLY A 262 14.77 -0.47 6.28
N ARG A 263 14.44 -1.40 7.20
CA ARG A 263 15.23 -2.63 7.45
C ARG A 263 14.52 -3.94 7.09
N CYS A 264 13.31 -3.88 6.53
CA CYS A 264 12.58 -5.07 6.10
C CYS A 264 13.33 -5.79 4.96
N ARG A 265 13.69 -7.05 5.16
CA ARG A 265 14.56 -7.81 4.22
C ARG A 265 13.91 -8.12 2.88
N PHE A 266 12.58 -8.10 2.81
CA PHE A 266 11.80 -8.35 1.59
C PHE A 266 11.43 -7.08 0.83
N CYS A 267 11.60 -5.89 1.42
CA CYS A 267 11.01 -4.67 0.91
C CYS A 267 11.92 -3.99 -0.11
N ASN A 268 11.32 -3.45 -1.17
CA ASN A 268 11.98 -2.61 -2.18
C ASN A 268 11.26 -1.27 -2.39
N LEU A 269 10.37 -0.88 -1.48
CA LEU A 269 9.57 0.34 -1.60
C LEU A 269 10.35 1.63 -1.29
N ASN A 270 11.61 1.53 -0.85
CA ASN A 270 12.44 2.69 -0.49
C ASN A 270 13.52 3.02 -1.52
N LEU A 271 13.53 2.34 -2.68
CA LEU A 271 14.60 2.47 -3.67
C LEU A 271 14.70 3.87 -4.28
N GLN A 272 13.60 4.62 -4.34
CA GLN A 272 13.53 5.96 -4.90
C GLN A 272 13.95 7.07 -3.94
N TRP A 273 14.23 6.75 -2.67
CA TRP A 273 14.55 7.74 -1.63
C TRP A 273 15.84 7.43 -0.88
N SER A 274 16.53 8.48 -0.49
CA SER A 274 17.57 8.49 0.54
C SER A 274 16.98 9.03 1.84
N GLY A 275 17.05 8.23 2.91
CA GLY A 275 16.53 8.59 4.24
C GLY A 275 15.00 8.57 4.34
N TYR A 276 14.50 9.22 5.40
CA TYR A 276 13.08 9.41 5.69
C TYR A 276 12.83 10.89 6.00
N ARG A 277 11.84 11.49 5.35
CA ARG A 277 11.43 12.89 5.56
C ARG A 277 9.92 12.94 5.72
N ALA A 278 9.42 13.82 6.57
CA ALA A 278 8.00 14.01 6.82
C ALA A 278 7.69 15.50 6.89
N LYS A 279 6.47 15.86 6.51
CA LYS A 279 5.93 17.20 6.76
C LYS A 279 5.71 17.41 8.26
N SER A 280 5.62 18.67 8.69
CA SER A 280 5.11 19.02 10.01
C SER A 280 3.61 18.70 10.14
N VAL A 281 3.12 18.57 11.38
CA VAL A 281 1.70 18.34 11.67
C VAL A 281 0.86 19.51 11.14
N GLU A 282 1.35 20.72 11.35
CA GLU A 282 0.73 21.98 10.95
C GLU A 282 0.60 22.05 9.43
N ARG A 283 1.68 21.71 8.71
CA ARG A 283 1.66 21.65 7.24
C ARG A 283 0.65 20.66 6.73
N MET A 284 0.65 19.43 7.24
CA MET A 284 -0.25 18.38 6.76
C MET A 284 -1.72 18.71 7.06
N ALA A 285 -2.01 19.26 8.24
CA ALA A 285 -3.36 19.70 8.59
C ALA A 285 -3.85 20.87 7.72
N ALA A 286 -2.96 21.83 7.41
CA ALA A 286 -3.26 22.94 6.50
C ALA A 286 -3.53 22.45 5.07
N GLU A 287 -2.73 21.50 4.57
CA GLU A 287 -2.88 20.90 3.25
C GLU A 287 -4.22 20.16 3.12
N VAL A 288 -4.56 19.28 4.07
CA VAL A 288 -5.86 18.57 4.07
C VAL A 288 -7.02 19.55 4.10
N ARG A 289 -6.95 20.60 4.93
CA ARG A 289 -7.99 21.64 4.98
C ARG A 289 -8.15 22.35 3.64
N ALA A 290 -7.04 22.71 2.99
CA ALA A 290 -7.07 23.39 1.70
C ALA A 290 -7.64 22.48 0.60
N LEU A 291 -7.24 21.21 0.55
CA LEU A 291 -7.75 20.23 -0.42
C LEU A 291 -9.24 19.95 -0.20
N SER A 292 -9.67 19.77 1.06
CA SER A 292 -11.07 19.54 1.39
C SER A 292 -11.97 20.69 0.92
N ARG A 293 -11.60 21.93 1.25
CA ARG A 293 -12.36 23.13 0.86
C ARG A 293 -12.29 23.42 -0.64
N GLY A 294 -11.11 23.24 -1.25
CA GLY A 294 -10.89 23.57 -2.66
C GLY A 294 -11.57 22.60 -3.63
N TYR A 295 -11.70 21.33 -3.24
CA TYR A 295 -12.28 20.29 -4.09
C TYR A 295 -13.62 19.73 -3.58
N GLY A 296 -14.08 20.16 -2.40
CA GLY A 296 -15.37 19.70 -1.83
C GLY A 296 -15.36 18.22 -1.43
N VAL A 297 -14.24 17.72 -0.88
CA VAL A 297 -14.07 16.31 -0.49
C VAL A 297 -13.83 16.14 1.01
N LEU A 298 -14.17 14.97 1.54
CA LEU A 298 -13.96 14.58 2.93
C LEU A 298 -13.11 13.30 3.07
N ASP A 299 -12.93 12.55 1.98
CA ASP A 299 -12.21 11.28 1.97
C ASP A 299 -10.78 11.44 1.45
N PHE A 300 -9.82 10.95 2.26
CA PHE A 300 -8.40 11.05 1.98
C PHE A 300 -7.69 9.69 2.12
N ALA A 301 -6.65 9.47 1.33
CA ALA A 301 -5.81 8.28 1.41
C ALA A 301 -4.33 8.65 1.47
N PHE A 302 -3.67 8.36 2.58
CA PHE A 302 -2.23 8.54 2.66
C PHE A 302 -1.50 7.55 1.74
N THR A 303 -0.52 8.04 0.98
CA THR A 303 0.31 7.24 0.06
C THR A 303 1.68 6.87 0.63
N ASP A 304 1.91 7.21 1.90
CA ASP A 304 3.11 6.92 2.67
C ASP A 304 3.39 5.41 2.77
N ASN A 305 4.67 5.02 2.70
CA ASN A 305 5.09 3.64 3.03
C ASN A 305 4.81 3.27 4.50
N ALA A 306 4.84 4.28 5.38
CA ALA A 306 4.43 4.22 6.77
C ALA A 306 4.30 5.67 7.28
N LEU A 307 3.18 6.01 7.93
CA LEU A 307 3.05 7.35 8.51
C LEU A 307 4.18 7.66 9.51
N PRO A 308 4.47 8.95 9.72
CA PRO A 308 5.47 9.37 10.69
C PRO A 308 5.07 8.95 12.11
N ARG A 309 5.87 8.07 12.72
CA ARG A 309 5.56 7.48 14.04
C ARG A 309 5.24 8.54 15.09
N ARG A 310 6.01 9.63 15.14
CA ARG A 310 5.88 10.65 16.20
C ARG A 310 4.77 11.66 15.90
N GLN A 311 4.50 11.93 14.62
CA GLN A 311 3.57 12.98 14.20
C GLN A 311 2.15 12.46 13.95
N ALA A 312 1.95 11.16 13.69
CA ALA A 312 0.66 10.59 13.30
C ALA A 312 -0.47 10.97 14.27
N ALA A 313 -0.33 10.66 15.56
CA ALA A 313 -1.36 10.98 16.56
C ALA A 313 -1.61 12.50 16.68
N GLY A 314 -0.56 13.32 16.60
CA GLY A 314 -0.65 14.79 16.59
C GLY A 314 -1.44 15.33 15.40
N PHE A 315 -1.21 14.79 14.20
CA PHE A 315 -1.98 15.12 13.01
C PHE A 315 -3.46 14.79 13.17
N PHE A 316 -3.80 13.56 13.60
CA PHE A 316 -5.21 13.19 13.77
C PHE A 316 -5.90 13.99 14.87
N ARG A 317 -5.18 14.39 15.92
CA ARG A 317 -5.70 15.33 16.92
C ARG A 317 -6.04 16.69 16.30
N ALA A 318 -5.17 17.23 15.44
CA ALA A 318 -5.43 18.47 14.71
C ALA A 318 -6.57 18.32 13.69
N ALA A 319 -6.69 17.14 13.05
CA ALA A 319 -7.72 16.84 12.05
C ALA A 319 -9.13 16.73 12.65
N ALA A 320 -9.27 16.34 13.91
CA ALA A 320 -10.57 16.17 14.59
C ALA A 320 -11.44 17.45 14.60
N GLY A 321 -10.85 18.63 14.44
CA GLY A 321 -11.57 19.91 14.35
C GLY A 321 -11.83 20.41 12.93
N LEU A 322 -11.51 19.64 11.88
CA LEU A 322 -11.59 20.08 10.49
C LEU A 322 -12.90 19.70 9.79
N GLY A 323 -13.70 18.81 10.38
CA GLY A 323 -14.95 18.29 9.81
C GLY A 323 -15.02 16.76 9.90
N ASP A 324 -16.00 16.17 9.21
CA ASP A 324 -16.23 14.71 9.15
C ASP A 324 -15.26 14.01 8.17
N LEU A 325 -13.96 14.22 8.38
CA LEU A 325 -12.92 13.65 7.53
C LEU A 325 -12.81 12.12 7.72
N ALA A 326 -12.51 11.42 6.63
CA ALA A 326 -12.21 10.00 6.64
C ALA A 326 -10.85 9.75 5.98
N PHE A 327 -10.01 8.96 6.67
CA PHE A 327 -8.67 8.63 6.22
C PHE A 327 -8.46 7.13 6.09
N PHE A 328 -7.76 6.76 5.02
CA PHE A 328 -6.98 5.53 4.92
C PHE A 328 -5.50 5.83 5.15
N ALA A 329 -4.77 4.97 5.89
CA ALA A 329 -3.33 5.09 6.07
C ALA A 329 -2.60 3.74 6.19
N GLU A 330 -1.28 3.74 5.96
CA GLU A 330 -0.41 2.61 6.29
C GLU A 330 0.43 2.91 7.55
N LEU A 331 0.43 1.96 8.50
CA LEU A 331 1.11 2.08 9.79
C LEU A 331 1.97 0.84 10.09
N ARG A 332 2.88 0.99 11.06
CA ARG A 332 3.56 -0.12 11.72
C ARG A 332 2.89 -0.41 13.06
N ALA A 333 3.00 -1.65 13.54
CA ALA A 333 2.45 -2.08 14.83
C ALA A 333 3.28 -1.56 16.02
N VAL A 334 3.31 -0.24 16.22
CA VAL A 334 4.12 0.41 17.26
C VAL A 334 3.35 1.45 18.08
N HIS A 335 2.08 1.69 17.75
CA HIS A 335 1.24 2.69 18.40
C HIS A 335 0.43 2.07 19.53
N GLY A 336 0.41 2.75 20.68
CA GLY A 336 -0.36 2.34 21.84
C GLY A 336 -1.86 2.67 21.70
N ARG A 337 -2.66 2.14 22.63
CA ARG A 337 -4.12 2.27 22.70
C ARG A 337 -4.61 3.72 22.65
N ALA A 338 -3.93 4.63 23.36
CA ALA A 338 -4.32 6.04 23.38
C ALA A 338 -4.14 6.71 22.01
N GLU A 339 -3.02 6.44 21.34
CA GLU A 339 -2.75 6.92 19.98
C GLU A 339 -3.80 6.39 19.00
N TRP A 340 -4.17 5.11 19.06
CA TRP A 340 -5.25 4.56 18.24
C TRP A 340 -6.59 5.28 18.43
N ALA A 341 -6.93 5.64 19.68
CA ALA A 341 -8.14 6.40 19.97
C ALA A 341 -8.08 7.84 19.42
N GLU A 342 -6.91 8.49 19.46
CA GLU A 342 -6.69 9.79 18.84
C GLU A 342 -6.79 9.74 17.32
N MET A 343 -6.18 8.73 16.71
CA MET A 343 -6.25 8.51 15.26
C MET A 343 -7.70 8.30 14.79
N ALA A 344 -8.46 7.46 15.49
CA ALA A 344 -9.87 7.23 15.18
C ALA A 344 -10.72 8.50 15.33
N ARG A 345 -10.49 9.30 16.38
CA ARG A 345 -11.19 10.58 16.60
C ARG A 345 -10.89 11.59 15.50
N GLY A 346 -9.66 11.59 14.98
CA GLY A 346 -9.25 12.41 13.85
C GLY A 346 -9.73 11.95 12.48
N GLY A 347 -10.51 10.86 12.41
CA GLY A 347 -11.07 10.36 11.16
C GLY A 347 -10.33 9.17 10.55
N LEU A 348 -9.34 8.55 11.21
CA LEU A 348 -8.78 7.29 10.70
C LEU A 348 -9.85 6.20 10.72
N ARG A 349 -10.29 5.75 9.54
CA ARG A 349 -11.35 4.73 9.39
C ARG A 349 -10.80 3.39 8.96
N ASP A 350 -9.86 3.40 8.04
CA ASP A 350 -9.21 2.23 7.49
C ASP A 350 -7.71 2.34 7.64
N VAL A 351 -7.06 1.24 7.98
CA VAL A 351 -5.61 1.20 8.14
C VAL A 351 -5.05 -0.10 7.62
N GLN A 352 -3.93 -0.03 6.90
CA GLN A 352 -3.09 -1.19 6.67
C GLN A 352 -1.96 -1.19 7.69
N VAL A 353 -1.96 -2.17 8.60
CA VAL A 353 -0.83 -2.37 9.50
C VAL A 353 0.10 -3.42 8.90
N GLY A 354 1.40 -3.12 8.83
CA GLY A 354 2.40 -4.08 8.40
C GLY A 354 2.60 -5.19 9.44
N ILE A 355 1.65 -6.12 9.55
CA ILE A 355 1.68 -7.30 10.45
C ILE A 355 2.73 -8.29 9.95
N GLU A 356 2.59 -8.76 8.70
CA GLU A 356 3.47 -9.65 7.94
C GLU A 356 3.70 -11.05 8.51
N ALA A 357 3.75 -11.22 9.83
CA ALA A 357 3.91 -12.50 10.50
C ALA A 357 3.28 -12.45 11.91
N LEU A 358 2.79 -13.60 12.37
CA LEU A 358 2.32 -13.81 13.75
C LEU A 358 3.32 -14.67 14.55
N SER A 359 4.57 -14.71 14.09
CA SER A 359 5.68 -15.44 14.71
C SER A 359 6.82 -14.45 14.94
N THR A 360 7.33 -14.38 16.17
CA THR A 360 8.42 -13.47 16.52
C THR A 360 9.75 -13.94 15.94
N SER A 361 9.97 -15.25 15.82
CA SER A 361 11.12 -15.78 15.06
C SER A 361 11.06 -15.34 13.60
N LEU A 362 9.90 -15.45 12.93
CA LEU A 362 9.75 -15.01 11.55
C LEU A 362 9.86 -13.48 11.40
N LEU A 363 9.30 -12.69 12.30
CA LEU A 363 9.44 -11.22 12.27
C LEU A 363 10.91 -10.79 12.39
N ARG A 364 11.70 -11.47 13.23
CA ARG A 364 13.15 -11.28 13.30
C ARG A 364 13.82 -11.68 11.98
N ARG A 365 13.43 -12.80 11.36
CA ARG A 365 13.92 -13.21 10.02
C ARG A 365 13.55 -12.24 8.91
N LEU A 366 12.39 -11.59 8.99
CA LEU A 366 11.98 -10.56 8.03
C LEU A 366 12.65 -9.21 8.28
N GLY A 367 13.34 -9.04 9.42
CA GLY A 367 13.91 -7.75 9.82
C GLY A 367 12.82 -6.73 10.13
N LYS A 368 11.67 -7.16 10.67
CA LYS A 368 10.51 -6.29 10.86
C LYS A 368 10.62 -5.39 12.08
N GLY A 369 11.38 -5.77 13.11
CA GLY A 369 11.53 -4.98 14.34
C GLY A 369 10.24 -4.83 15.13
N ALA A 370 9.42 -5.88 15.13
CA ALA A 370 8.18 -6.02 15.89
C ALA A 370 8.11 -7.48 16.38
N THR A 371 7.30 -7.75 17.39
CA THR A 371 6.99 -9.11 17.86
C THR A 371 5.53 -9.47 17.58
N ALA A 372 5.16 -10.74 17.81
CA ALA A 372 3.78 -11.15 17.71
C ALA A 372 2.90 -10.42 18.73
N MET A 373 3.40 -10.15 19.95
CA MET A 373 2.72 -9.28 20.93
C MET A 373 2.37 -7.91 20.36
N ASP A 374 3.31 -7.23 19.70
CA ASP A 374 3.07 -5.90 19.12
C ASP A 374 1.97 -5.95 18.04
N ASN A 375 2.00 -6.99 17.20
CA ASN A 375 1.00 -7.23 16.16
C ASN A 375 -0.39 -7.53 16.74
N VAL A 376 -0.49 -8.40 17.75
CA VAL A 376 -1.76 -8.71 18.44
C VAL A 376 -2.31 -7.46 19.15
N ALA A 377 -1.44 -6.67 19.78
CA ALA A 377 -1.82 -5.40 20.40
C ALA A 377 -2.39 -4.42 19.38
N ALA A 378 -1.74 -4.22 18.23
CA ALA A 378 -2.25 -3.35 17.17
C ALA A 378 -3.64 -3.78 16.67
N MET A 379 -3.86 -5.09 16.47
CA MET A 379 -5.17 -5.64 16.08
C MET A 379 -6.24 -5.34 17.14
N ARG A 380 -5.92 -5.57 18.42
CA ARG A 380 -6.81 -5.28 19.55
C ARG A 380 -7.14 -3.79 19.63
N HIS A 381 -6.14 -2.91 19.58
CA HIS A 381 -6.33 -1.47 19.72
C HIS A 381 -7.12 -0.88 18.56
N ALA A 382 -6.86 -1.31 17.33
CA ALA A 382 -7.64 -0.88 16.17
C ALA A 382 -9.11 -1.31 16.31
N ALA A 383 -9.37 -2.56 16.71
CA ALA A 383 -10.73 -3.03 16.96
C ALA A 383 -11.43 -2.27 18.10
N GLU A 384 -10.73 -1.94 19.19
CA GLU A 384 -11.26 -1.14 20.29
C GLU A 384 -11.61 0.30 19.85
N ALA A 385 -10.72 0.93 19.06
CA ALA A 385 -10.94 2.24 18.47
C ALA A 385 -11.97 2.21 17.31
N GLY A 386 -12.31 1.02 16.80
CA GLY A 386 -13.20 0.79 15.66
C GLY A 386 -12.65 1.33 14.35
N VAL A 387 -11.34 1.23 14.20
CA VAL A 387 -10.64 1.39 12.93
C VAL A 387 -10.57 0.02 12.27
N ARG A 388 -10.95 -0.06 10.99
CA ARG A 388 -10.83 -1.29 10.20
C ARG A 388 -9.37 -1.53 9.88
N LEU A 389 -8.79 -2.54 10.52
CA LEU A 389 -7.40 -2.94 10.29
C LEU A 389 -7.34 -4.05 9.25
N GLY A 390 -6.73 -3.74 8.11
CA GLY A 390 -6.19 -4.72 7.18
C GLY A 390 -4.72 -5.00 7.49
N GLY A 391 -4.27 -6.22 7.17
CA GLY A 391 -2.87 -6.58 7.29
C GLY A 391 -2.56 -7.79 6.42
N ASN A 392 -1.34 -7.82 5.89
CA ASN A 392 -0.83 -8.97 5.15
C ASN A 392 -0.21 -9.99 6.11
N LEU A 393 -0.33 -11.28 5.77
CA LEU A 393 0.46 -12.35 6.37
C LEU A 393 1.31 -13.00 5.26
N ILE A 394 2.63 -12.79 5.32
CA ILE A 394 3.58 -13.32 4.35
C ILE A 394 3.76 -14.81 4.59
N LEU A 395 3.40 -15.60 3.59
CA LEU A 395 3.62 -17.04 3.55
C LEU A 395 4.81 -17.35 2.65
N HIS A 396 5.42 -18.51 2.85
CA HIS A 396 6.45 -19.06 1.96
C HIS A 396 7.73 -18.23 1.88
N PHE A 397 8.07 -17.49 2.94
CA PHE A 397 9.35 -16.79 2.99
C PHE A 397 10.52 -17.81 2.89
N PRO A 398 11.55 -17.57 2.06
CA PRO A 398 12.65 -18.51 1.89
C PRO A 398 13.33 -18.85 3.21
N GLY A 399 13.55 -20.14 3.44
CA GLY A 399 14.17 -20.62 4.67
C GLY A 399 13.28 -20.56 5.92
N SER A 400 11.97 -20.34 5.79
CA SER A 400 11.08 -20.43 6.96
C SER A 400 11.16 -21.82 7.61
N THR A 401 11.04 -21.87 8.94
CA THR A 401 11.18 -23.09 9.75
C THR A 401 9.84 -23.65 10.23
N PRO A 402 9.77 -24.93 10.63
CA PRO A 402 8.57 -25.51 11.25
C PRO A 402 8.13 -24.77 12.53
N GLU A 403 9.08 -24.27 13.32
CA GLU A 403 8.81 -23.54 14.56
C GLU A 403 8.12 -22.20 14.27
N GLU A 404 8.55 -21.47 13.25
CA GLU A 404 7.90 -20.22 12.80
C GLU A 404 6.44 -20.47 12.35
N VAL A 405 6.18 -21.62 11.72
CA VAL A 405 4.80 -22.02 11.35
C VAL A 405 3.99 -22.41 12.57
N ALA A 406 4.58 -23.15 13.52
CA ALA A 406 3.92 -23.53 14.77
C ALA A 406 3.57 -22.32 15.63
N GLU A 407 4.49 -21.35 15.78
CA GLU A 407 4.24 -20.06 16.44
C GLU A 407 3.08 -19.33 15.76
N THR A 408 3.08 -19.24 14.43
CA THR A 408 2.01 -18.58 13.68
C THR A 408 0.65 -19.24 13.93
N LEU A 409 0.58 -20.58 13.91
CA LEU A 409 -0.66 -21.31 14.21
C LEU A 409 -1.14 -21.08 15.64
N ALA A 410 -0.23 -21.06 16.61
CA ALA A 410 -0.57 -20.80 18.00
C ALA A 410 -1.18 -19.40 18.17
N VAL A 411 -0.60 -18.38 17.54
CA VAL A 411 -1.11 -16.99 17.64
C VAL A 411 -2.43 -16.79 16.88
N LEU A 412 -2.68 -17.54 15.79
CA LEU A 412 -3.95 -17.49 15.06
C LEU A 412 -5.18 -17.78 15.94
N ASP A 413 -5.03 -18.62 16.96
CA ASP A 413 -6.10 -18.91 17.91
C ASP A 413 -6.48 -17.72 18.80
N PHE A 414 -5.55 -16.78 19.03
CA PHE A 414 -5.78 -15.57 19.85
C PHE A 414 -6.29 -14.40 19.02
N VAL A 415 -5.93 -14.32 17.74
CA VAL A 415 -6.36 -13.21 16.87
C VAL A 415 -7.67 -13.47 16.14
N TRP A 416 -8.22 -14.69 16.22
CA TRP A 416 -9.53 -15.05 15.70
C TRP A 416 -10.64 -14.00 15.96
N PRO A 417 -10.71 -13.34 17.14
CA PRO A 417 -11.74 -12.35 17.41
C PRO A 417 -11.66 -11.06 16.58
N PHE A 418 -10.53 -10.79 15.92
CA PHE A 418 -10.28 -9.60 15.12
C PHE A 418 -10.50 -9.83 13.61
N GLU A 419 -10.32 -8.77 12.82
CA GLU A 419 -10.43 -8.83 11.36
C GLU A 419 -9.39 -9.79 10.74
N PRO A 420 -9.79 -10.65 9.79
CA PRO A 420 -8.87 -11.60 9.15
C PRO A 420 -7.74 -10.92 8.38
N LEU A 421 -6.54 -11.45 8.55
CA LEU A 421 -5.37 -11.04 7.75
C LEU A 421 -5.42 -11.65 6.34
N LYS A 422 -4.90 -10.90 5.37
CA LYS A 422 -4.80 -11.34 3.98
C LYS A 422 -3.57 -12.23 3.77
N PRO A 423 -3.72 -13.50 3.34
CA PRO A 423 -2.57 -14.32 2.98
C PRO A 423 -1.91 -13.76 1.71
N VAL A 424 -0.59 -13.58 1.76
CA VAL A 424 0.23 -13.23 0.59
C VAL A 424 1.42 -14.15 0.50
N SER A 425 1.58 -14.82 -0.63
CA SER A 425 2.80 -15.57 -0.90
C SER A 425 3.96 -14.62 -1.17
N PHE A 426 5.10 -14.88 -0.54
CA PHE A 426 6.33 -14.13 -0.78
C PHE A 426 6.69 -14.09 -2.27
N TRP A 427 6.99 -12.88 -2.73
CA TRP A 427 7.61 -12.59 -4.01
C TRP A 427 8.89 -11.79 -3.76
N LEU A 428 9.87 -11.96 -4.63
CA LEU A 428 11.18 -11.34 -4.46
C LEU A 428 11.17 -9.97 -5.13
N GLY A 429 11.38 -8.90 -4.37
CA GLY A 429 11.48 -7.54 -4.90
C GLY A 429 12.88 -7.24 -5.42
N HIS A 430 12.96 -6.56 -6.57
CA HIS A 430 14.20 -6.02 -7.10
C HIS A 430 14.95 -5.22 -6.04
N GLU A 431 16.24 -5.48 -5.88
CA GLU A 431 17.12 -4.84 -4.89
C GLU A 431 16.65 -4.88 -3.42
N SER A 432 15.64 -5.69 -3.08
CA SER A 432 15.38 -6.01 -1.67
C SER A 432 16.63 -6.66 -1.05
N PRO A 433 16.86 -6.56 0.27
CA PRO A 433 17.99 -7.24 0.90
C PRO A 433 18.10 -8.73 0.56
N VAL A 434 16.98 -9.46 0.46
CA VAL A 434 16.97 -10.85 0.00
C VAL A 434 17.46 -11.00 -1.45
N ALA A 435 17.14 -10.04 -2.34
CA ALA A 435 17.60 -10.07 -3.73
C ALA A 435 19.08 -9.69 -3.89
N ARG A 436 19.61 -8.85 -3.00
CA ARG A 436 21.04 -8.47 -2.98
C ARG A 436 21.93 -9.58 -2.42
N GLU A 437 21.42 -10.35 -1.45
CA GLU A 437 22.17 -11.43 -0.80
C GLU A 437 21.42 -12.78 -0.90
N PRO A 438 21.12 -13.29 -2.11
CA PRO A 438 20.23 -14.43 -2.29
C PRO A 438 20.74 -15.72 -1.61
N ALA A 439 22.06 -15.94 -1.60
CA ALA A 439 22.67 -17.12 -0.99
C ALA A 439 22.42 -17.19 0.53
N ALA A 440 22.40 -16.04 1.23
CA ALA A 440 22.15 -15.96 2.67
C ALA A 440 20.73 -16.43 3.06
N TYR A 441 19.81 -16.46 2.10
CA TYR A 441 18.44 -16.94 2.29
C TYR A 441 18.16 -18.28 1.58
N GLY A 442 19.20 -18.96 1.11
CA GLY A 442 19.09 -20.28 0.43
C GLY A 442 18.53 -20.21 -0.99
N LEU A 443 18.61 -19.05 -1.66
CA LEU A 443 18.21 -18.90 -3.05
C LEU A 443 19.40 -19.30 -3.95
N ARG A 444 19.15 -20.26 -4.85
CA ARG A 444 20.14 -20.77 -5.81
C ARG A 444 20.19 -19.99 -7.11
N ALA A 445 19.14 -19.23 -7.43
CA ALA A 445 19.10 -18.36 -8.59
C ALA A 445 17.99 -17.32 -8.45
N VAL A 446 18.25 -16.12 -8.97
CA VAL A 446 17.29 -15.02 -9.11
C VAL A 446 17.07 -14.77 -10.60
N ARG A 447 15.82 -14.52 -10.99
CA ARG A 447 15.43 -14.28 -12.40
C ARG A 447 14.21 -13.39 -12.47
N PRO A 448 13.87 -12.79 -13.62
CA PRO A 448 12.56 -12.17 -13.81
C PRO A 448 11.42 -13.10 -13.40
N HIS A 449 10.39 -12.57 -12.72
CA HIS A 449 9.21 -13.35 -12.41
C HIS A 449 8.56 -13.92 -13.69
N PRO A 450 8.10 -15.19 -13.72
CA PRO A 450 7.59 -15.82 -14.95
C PRO A 450 6.42 -15.10 -15.63
N ALA A 451 5.68 -14.26 -14.91
CA ALA A 451 4.63 -13.44 -15.51
C ALA A 451 5.17 -12.46 -16.56
N TRP A 452 6.39 -11.93 -16.38
CA TRP A 452 7.01 -11.04 -17.37
C TRP A 452 7.24 -11.72 -18.72
N ALA A 453 7.56 -13.02 -18.71
CA ALA A 453 7.68 -13.83 -19.92
C ALA A 453 6.31 -14.12 -20.58
N GLY A 454 5.19 -13.77 -19.96
CA GLY A 454 3.89 -13.71 -20.60
C GLY A 454 3.64 -12.38 -21.32
N LEU A 455 4.20 -11.29 -20.78
CA LEU A 455 3.95 -9.91 -21.21
C LEU A 455 4.91 -9.45 -22.32
N PHE A 456 6.21 -9.65 -22.12
CA PHE A 456 7.25 -9.11 -23.01
C PHE A 456 7.80 -10.18 -23.97
N PRO A 457 8.20 -9.80 -25.19
CA PRO A 457 9.01 -10.64 -26.06
C PRO A 457 10.34 -11.03 -25.39
N PRO A 458 10.90 -12.24 -25.64
CA PRO A 458 12.15 -12.69 -25.04
C PRO A 458 13.34 -11.73 -25.24
N GLU A 459 13.45 -11.15 -26.44
CA GLU A 459 14.50 -10.22 -26.83
C GLU A 459 14.49 -8.95 -25.98
N VAL A 460 13.31 -8.44 -25.63
CA VAL A 460 13.15 -7.29 -24.72
C VAL A 460 13.43 -7.70 -23.28
N LEU A 461 12.85 -8.82 -22.84
CA LEU A 461 12.93 -9.23 -21.44
C LEU A 461 14.36 -9.59 -20.99
N ARG A 462 15.22 -10.08 -21.90
CA ARG A 462 16.62 -10.42 -21.57
C ARG A 462 17.41 -9.24 -21.03
N GLY A 463 17.16 -8.03 -21.55
CA GLY A 463 17.88 -6.82 -21.17
C GLY A 463 17.12 -5.87 -20.24
N LEU A 464 15.90 -6.23 -19.83
CA LEU A 464 15.01 -5.37 -19.05
C LEU A 464 15.03 -5.76 -17.56
N PRO A 465 15.60 -4.94 -16.67
CA PRO A 465 15.43 -5.08 -15.23
C PRO A 465 13.95 -4.91 -14.86
N VAL A 466 13.46 -5.77 -13.96
CA VAL A 466 12.04 -5.79 -13.57
C VAL A 466 11.89 -5.77 -12.05
N MET A 467 10.85 -5.06 -11.58
CA MET A 467 10.61 -4.85 -10.15
C MET A 467 10.28 -6.14 -9.39
N VAL A 468 9.57 -7.07 -10.04
CA VAL A 468 9.14 -8.34 -9.43
C VAL A 468 9.97 -9.49 -9.98
N LEU A 469 10.70 -10.16 -9.09
CA LEU A 469 11.61 -11.25 -9.40
C LEU A 469 11.01 -12.61 -8.98
N GLY A 470 11.45 -13.64 -9.68
CA GLY A 470 11.31 -15.04 -9.29
C GLY A 470 12.64 -15.59 -8.77
N TYR A 471 12.58 -16.74 -8.10
CA TYR A 471 13.77 -17.40 -7.58
C TYR A 471 13.65 -18.92 -7.63
N ARG A 472 14.80 -19.59 -7.57
CA ARG A 472 14.94 -21.05 -7.34
C ARG A 472 15.51 -21.26 -5.95
N GLY A 473 14.93 -22.20 -5.21
CA GLY A 473 15.25 -22.43 -3.79
C GLY A 473 14.37 -23.53 -3.21
N ASP A 474 13.80 -23.28 -2.05
CA ASP A 474 12.98 -24.21 -1.26
C ASP A 474 11.45 -24.04 -1.44
N ARG A 475 11.01 -23.34 -2.50
CA ARG A 475 9.59 -23.00 -2.78
C ARG A 475 8.62 -24.18 -2.62
N GLY A 476 9.01 -25.37 -3.07
CA GLY A 476 8.19 -26.58 -2.95
C GLY A 476 8.03 -27.06 -1.49
N ARG A 477 9.12 -27.04 -0.72
CA ARG A 477 9.12 -27.31 0.72
C ARG A 477 8.28 -26.27 1.46
N GLN A 478 8.50 -24.99 1.21
CA GLN A 478 7.75 -23.90 1.83
C GLN A 478 6.25 -24.02 1.58
N ARG A 479 5.83 -24.30 0.34
CA ARG A 479 4.41 -24.54 0.03
C ARG A 479 3.79 -25.70 0.78
N ARG A 480 4.55 -26.74 1.14
CA ARG A 480 4.04 -27.85 1.97
C ARG A 480 3.97 -27.45 3.43
N LEU A 481 5.03 -26.78 3.91
CA LEU A 481 5.18 -26.34 5.29
C LEU A 481 4.06 -25.40 5.73
N TRP A 482 3.65 -24.48 4.87
CA TRP A 482 2.65 -23.44 5.18
C TRP A 482 1.19 -23.84 4.93
N ARG A 483 0.91 -25.03 4.38
CA ARG A 483 -0.48 -25.50 4.13
C ARG A 483 -1.40 -25.43 5.35
N PRO A 484 -0.96 -25.80 6.57
CA PRO A 484 -1.82 -25.70 7.74
C PRO A 484 -2.29 -24.27 8.02
N VAL A 485 -1.38 -23.29 7.89
CA VAL A 485 -1.69 -21.86 8.05
C VAL A 485 -2.67 -21.39 6.98
N GLU A 486 -2.47 -21.75 5.71
CA GLU A 486 -3.41 -21.43 4.63
C GLU A 486 -4.82 -21.98 4.88
N THR A 487 -4.93 -23.17 5.47
CA THR A 487 -6.23 -23.76 5.85
C THR A 487 -6.87 -22.96 6.99
N ARG A 488 -6.11 -22.61 8.03
CA ARG A 488 -6.63 -21.83 9.16
C ARG A 488 -7.08 -20.43 8.75
N LEU A 489 -6.33 -19.76 7.87
CA LEU A 489 -6.70 -18.45 7.33
C LEU A 489 -7.99 -18.50 6.50
N ARG A 490 -8.21 -19.56 5.71
CA ARG A 490 -9.47 -19.73 4.96
C ARG A 490 -10.66 -19.90 5.89
N GLN A 491 -10.49 -20.65 6.99
CA GLN A 491 -11.52 -20.77 8.03
C GLN A 491 -11.79 -19.41 8.70
N TRP A 492 -10.75 -18.62 8.96
CA TRP A 492 -10.89 -17.29 9.56
C TRP A 492 -11.59 -16.30 8.63
N ALA A 493 -11.24 -16.29 7.35
CA ALA A 493 -11.89 -15.45 6.34
C ALA A 493 -13.37 -15.82 6.10
N ALA A 494 -13.79 -17.05 6.40
CA ALA A 494 -15.19 -17.46 6.30
C ALA A 494 -16.07 -16.88 7.42
N ARG A 495 -15.49 -16.27 8.46
CA ARG A 495 -16.24 -15.51 9.45
C ARG A 495 -16.97 -14.35 8.77
N ARG A 496 -18.25 -14.18 9.08
CA ARG A 496 -19.06 -13.07 8.53
C ARG A 496 -18.42 -11.72 8.86
N ALA A 497 -18.01 -11.00 7.82
CA ALA A 497 -17.67 -9.58 7.91
C ALA A 497 -18.85 -8.80 8.53
N GLY A 498 -18.57 -7.90 9.47
CA GLY A 498 -19.61 -7.09 10.11
C GLY A 498 -20.31 -7.71 11.33
N ALA A 499 -19.96 -8.93 11.78
CA ALA A 499 -20.58 -9.57 12.95
C ALA A 499 -20.20 -8.96 14.33
N GLY A 500 -19.61 -7.75 14.34
CA GLY A 500 -19.03 -7.14 15.54
C GLY A 500 -17.83 -7.90 16.12
N PRO A 501 -17.16 -7.36 17.16
CA PRO A 501 -16.04 -8.05 17.80
C PRO A 501 -16.51 -9.34 18.48
N ALA A 502 -15.83 -10.45 18.22
CA ALA A 502 -16.19 -11.75 18.82
C ALA A 502 -15.71 -11.88 20.27
N LEU A 503 -14.91 -10.94 20.77
CA LEU A 503 -14.46 -10.90 22.16
C LEU A 503 -14.63 -9.48 22.71
N THR A 504 -15.65 -9.29 23.55
CA THR A 504 -16.00 -7.98 24.10
C THR A 504 -16.03 -7.97 25.62
N CYS A 505 -15.87 -6.79 26.22
CA CYS A 505 -16.04 -6.61 27.66
C CYS A 505 -16.96 -5.43 28.01
N ARG A 506 -17.65 -5.56 29.15
CA ARG A 506 -18.46 -4.51 29.79
C ARG A 506 -18.02 -4.37 31.24
N ASP A 507 -17.66 -3.16 31.62
CA ASP A 507 -17.15 -2.84 32.95
C ASP A 507 -18.29 -2.26 33.80
N GLY A 508 -18.62 -2.95 34.90
CA GLY A 508 -19.64 -2.53 35.87
C GLY A 508 -19.08 -1.75 37.06
N GLY A 509 -17.77 -1.44 37.08
CA GLY A 509 -17.10 -0.81 38.21
C GLY A 509 -16.49 -1.82 39.17
N ASP A 510 -17.30 -2.69 39.79
CA ASP A 510 -16.86 -3.74 40.72
C ASP A 510 -16.62 -5.10 40.03
N PHE A 511 -17.25 -5.32 38.88
CA PHE A 511 -17.06 -6.51 38.03
C PHE A 511 -16.81 -6.17 36.55
N LEU A 512 -16.22 -7.11 35.83
CA LEU A 512 -16.05 -7.09 34.39
C LEU A 512 -16.73 -8.32 33.78
N LEU A 513 -17.61 -8.11 32.82
CA LEU A 513 -18.20 -9.18 32.02
C LEU A 513 -17.48 -9.26 30.69
N VAL A 514 -16.84 -10.40 30.41
CA VAL A 514 -16.22 -10.70 29.11
C VAL A 514 -17.11 -11.67 28.37
N ARG A 515 -17.55 -11.29 27.17
CA ARG A 515 -18.31 -12.13 26.24
C ARG A 515 -17.38 -12.61 25.15
N GLN A 516 -17.31 -13.92 24.94
CA GLN A 516 -16.46 -14.56 23.95
C GLN A 516 -17.30 -15.45 23.04
N VAL A 517 -17.30 -15.17 21.74
CA VAL A 517 -17.90 -16.01 20.70
C VAL A 517 -16.82 -16.91 20.13
N LEU A 518 -17.01 -18.22 20.24
CA LEU A 518 -16.10 -19.24 19.75
C LEU A 518 -16.28 -19.46 18.23
N PRO A 519 -15.29 -20.07 17.55
CA PRO A 519 -15.38 -20.37 16.11
C PRO A 519 -16.60 -21.21 15.71
N ASP A 520 -17.13 -22.04 16.62
CA ASP A 520 -18.32 -22.88 16.42
C ASP A 520 -19.65 -22.15 16.74
N GLY A 521 -19.60 -20.85 17.07
CA GLY A 521 -20.76 -20.02 17.39
C GLY A 521 -21.20 -20.05 18.86
N ARG A 522 -20.66 -20.94 19.70
CA ARG A 522 -20.95 -20.94 21.14
C ARG A 522 -20.48 -19.64 21.78
N THR A 523 -21.25 -19.13 22.73
CA THR A 523 -20.89 -17.93 23.49
C THR A 523 -20.54 -18.31 24.93
N LEU A 524 -19.33 -17.92 25.37
CA LEU A 524 -18.89 -18.01 26.75
C LEU A 524 -19.00 -16.64 27.43
N HIS A 525 -19.33 -16.67 28.72
CA HIS A 525 -19.37 -15.49 29.58
C HIS A 525 -18.41 -15.68 30.75
N HIS A 526 -17.47 -14.76 30.89
CA HIS A 526 -16.52 -14.73 32.01
C HIS A 526 -16.85 -13.53 32.89
N ARG A 527 -16.86 -13.73 34.20
CA ARG A 527 -17.06 -12.65 35.18
C ARG A 527 -15.81 -12.52 36.03
N LEU A 528 -15.16 -11.37 35.95
CA LEU A 528 -13.99 -11.04 36.78
C LEU A 528 -14.40 -10.03 37.85
N ARG A 529 -13.98 -10.25 39.10
CA ARG A 529 -14.25 -9.36 40.25
C ARG A 529 -12.95 -9.02 40.98
N GLY A 530 -12.95 -7.92 41.73
CA GLY A 530 -11.84 -7.54 42.62
C GLY A 530 -10.48 -7.52 41.90
N ALA A 531 -9.51 -8.27 42.45
CA ALA A 531 -8.15 -8.36 41.90
C ALA A 531 -8.12 -8.87 40.45
N SER A 532 -8.91 -9.88 40.08
CA SER A 532 -8.95 -10.42 38.72
C SER A 532 -9.40 -9.37 37.70
N ARG A 533 -10.37 -8.52 38.05
CA ARG A 533 -10.78 -7.38 37.20
C ARG A 533 -9.65 -6.38 37.05
N ARG A 534 -9.01 -5.96 38.15
CA ARG A 534 -7.90 -4.98 38.12
C ARG A 534 -6.74 -5.47 37.27
N LEU A 535 -6.33 -6.72 37.46
CA LEU A 535 -5.27 -7.36 36.69
C LEU A 535 -5.61 -7.40 35.19
N TYR A 536 -6.83 -7.80 34.84
CA TYR A 536 -7.26 -7.81 33.44
C TYR A 536 -7.23 -6.42 32.79
N LEU A 537 -7.73 -5.40 33.50
CA LEU A 537 -7.74 -4.02 33.00
C LEU A 537 -6.35 -3.35 32.97
N ALA A 538 -5.40 -3.84 33.77
CA ALA A 538 -4.02 -3.39 33.75
C ALA A 538 -3.24 -3.86 32.50
N CYS A 539 -3.70 -4.95 31.89
CA CYS A 539 -3.11 -5.55 30.69
C CYS A 539 -3.85 -5.16 29.40
N LEU A 540 -4.54 -4.01 29.35
CA LEU A 540 -5.10 -3.51 28.08
C LEU A 540 -4.02 -3.05 27.08
N GLU A 541 -2.79 -2.90 27.58
CA GLU A 541 -1.53 -2.72 26.86
C GLU A 541 -0.60 -3.88 27.18
N PRO A 542 0.34 -4.24 26.28
CA PRO A 542 1.38 -5.22 26.57
C PRO A 542 2.16 -4.81 27.81
N ARG A 543 2.24 -5.71 28.80
CA ARG A 543 2.93 -5.46 30.08
C ARG A 543 3.69 -6.69 30.55
N PRO A 544 4.88 -6.54 31.15
CA PRO A 544 5.56 -7.65 31.83
C PRO A 544 4.73 -8.22 32.99
N LEU A 545 4.73 -9.55 33.14
CA LEU A 545 4.01 -10.26 34.19
C LEU A 545 4.45 -9.82 35.60
N ALA A 546 5.73 -9.50 35.78
CA ALA A 546 6.28 -9.04 37.05
C ALA A 546 5.65 -7.73 37.54
N GLU A 547 5.20 -6.86 36.63
CA GLU A 547 4.57 -5.58 36.97
C GLU A 547 3.13 -5.71 37.48
N LEU A 548 2.57 -6.92 37.49
CA LEU A 548 1.21 -7.18 37.99
C LEU A 548 1.12 -7.31 39.51
N GLY A 549 2.24 -7.58 40.19
CA GLY A 549 2.30 -7.76 41.65
C GLY A 549 1.62 -6.64 42.43
N PRO A 550 1.99 -5.36 42.23
CA PRO A 550 1.40 -4.22 42.95
C PRO A 550 -0.12 -4.10 42.77
N LEU A 551 -0.67 -4.59 41.65
CA LEU A 551 -2.09 -4.47 41.29
C LEU A 551 -2.94 -5.65 41.82
N ALA A 552 -2.27 -6.72 42.26
CA ALA A 552 -2.90 -7.95 42.68
C ALA A 552 -3.46 -7.89 44.12
N GLY A 553 -3.21 -6.81 44.86
CA GLY A 553 -3.72 -6.62 46.23
C GLY A 553 -3.12 -7.60 47.23
N GLY A 554 -1.80 -7.78 47.20
CA GLY A 554 -1.07 -8.67 48.12
C GLY A 554 -1.00 -10.14 47.72
N ARG A 555 -1.55 -10.53 46.57
CA ARG A 555 -1.48 -11.93 46.10
C ARG A 555 -0.05 -12.36 45.73
N PRO A 556 0.34 -13.61 46.05
CA PRO A 556 1.62 -14.17 45.63
C PRO A 556 1.81 -14.18 44.11
N ALA A 557 3.05 -14.02 43.64
CA ALA A 557 3.38 -14.06 42.22
C ALA A 557 2.94 -15.35 41.52
N ALA A 558 2.99 -16.49 42.22
CA ALA A 558 2.53 -17.78 41.71
C ALA A 558 1.02 -17.79 41.39
N GLU A 559 0.20 -17.17 42.23
CA GLU A 559 -1.24 -17.04 41.98
C GLU A 559 -1.54 -16.13 40.79
N ILE A 560 -0.78 -15.05 40.63
CA ILE A 560 -0.92 -14.14 39.47
C ILE A 560 -0.55 -14.90 38.18
N ALA A 561 0.54 -15.66 38.19
CA ALA A 561 0.96 -16.46 37.05
C ALA A 561 -0.07 -17.55 36.69
N ALA A 562 -0.64 -18.23 37.68
CA ALA A 562 -1.70 -19.22 37.48
C ALA A 562 -2.98 -18.57 36.91
N PHE A 563 -3.37 -17.40 37.44
CA PHE A 563 -4.50 -16.62 36.91
C PHE A 563 -4.29 -16.24 35.45
N VAL A 564 -3.11 -15.70 35.10
CA VAL A 564 -2.77 -15.37 33.71
C VAL A 564 -2.81 -16.62 32.82
N ALA A 565 -2.25 -17.74 33.28
CA ALA A 565 -2.24 -19.00 32.52
C ALA A 565 -3.68 -19.49 32.24
N ASP A 566 -4.58 -19.40 33.21
CA ASP A 566 -6.00 -19.71 33.03
C ASP A 566 -6.68 -18.80 31.99
N LEU A 567 -6.41 -17.49 32.01
CA LEU A 567 -6.96 -16.57 31.03
C LEU A 567 -6.40 -16.78 29.61
N VAL A 568 -5.14 -17.19 29.51
CA VAL A 568 -4.49 -17.57 28.26
C VAL A 568 -5.09 -18.87 27.72
N ALA A 569 -5.32 -19.88 28.55
CA ALA A 569 -6.00 -21.11 28.17
C ALA A 569 -7.43 -20.85 27.66
N LYS A 570 -8.12 -19.89 28.27
CA LYS A 570 -9.44 -19.39 27.83
C LYS A 570 -9.40 -18.52 26.58
N ARG A 571 -8.21 -18.18 26.06
CA ARG A 571 -8.00 -17.29 24.90
C ARG A 571 -8.62 -15.89 25.08
N ILE A 572 -8.72 -15.40 26.31
CA ILE A 572 -9.16 -14.02 26.60
C ILE A 572 -8.00 -13.11 27.02
N MET A 573 -6.81 -13.68 27.12
CA MET A 573 -5.51 -13.01 27.30
C MET A 573 -4.48 -13.69 26.39
N PHE A 574 -3.53 -12.93 25.87
CA PHE A 574 -2.39 -13.40 25.11
C PHE A 574 -1.11 -13.24 25.93
N ARG A 575 -0.19 -14.19 25.82
CA ARG A 575 1.12 -14.17 26.47
C ARG A 575 2.21 -14.48 25.46
N GLU A 576 3.27 -13.68 25.46
CA GLU A 576 4.49 -13.91 24.70
C GLU A 576 5.68 -13.69 25.64
N GLY A 577 6.39 -14.77 25.98
CA GLY A 577 7.45 -14.73 26.98
C GLY A 577 6.92 -14.31 28.35
N ASP A 578 7.44 -13.20 28.86
CA ASP A 578 7.03 -12.57 30.12
C ASP A 578 5.92 -11.51 29.94
N ARG A 579 5.59 -11.11 28.70
CA ARG A 579 4.59 -10.08 28.43
C ARG A 579 3.19 -10.66 28.29
N VAL A 580 2.20 -9.93 28.78
CA VAL A 580 0.77 -10.31 28.75
C VAL A 580 -0.10 -9.18 28.20
N LEU A 581 -1.21 -9.55 27.56
CA LEU A 581 -2.19 -8.63 26.95
C LEU A 581 -3.61 -9.20 27.03
N SER A 582 -4.53 -8.46 27.63
CA SER A 582 -5.96 -8.75 27.63
C SER A 582 -6.57 -8.51 26.25
N LEU A 583 -7.33 -9.45 25.71
CA LEU A 583 -7.78 -9.39 24.31
C LEU A 583 -9.16 -8.76 24.09
N ALA A 584 -10.00 -8.68 25.13
CA ALA A 584 -11.35 -8.16 24.98
C ALA A 584 -11.35 -6.65 24.71
N VAL A 585 -12.18 -6.25 23.74
CA VAL A 585 -12.43 -4.84 23.42
C VAL A 585 -13.71 -4.36 24.09
N ARG A 586 -13.81 -3.08 24.44
CA ARG A 586 -15.03 -2.56 25.07
C ARG A 586 -16.23 -2.71 24.12
N ALA A 587 -17.33 -3.26 24.63
CA ALA A 587 -18.58 -3.31 23.87
C ALA A 587 -19.07 -1.88 23.59
N ARG A 588 -19.33 -1.56 22.33
CA ARG A 588 -19.99 -0.30 21.96
C ARG A 588 -21.46 -0.41 22.35
N GLY A 589 -22.00 0.61 23.01
CA GLY A 589 -23.43 0.66 23.31
C GLY A 589 -24.25 0.66 22.01
N ALA A 590 -25.46 0.10 22.06
CA ALA A 590 -26.37 -0.08 20.92
C ALA A 590 -26.71 1.23 20.13
N ASN A 591 -26.36 2.41 20.65
CA ASN A 591 -26.58 3.69 19.98
C ASN A 591 -25.51 4.08 18.95
N HIS A 592 -24.39 3.36 18.85
CA HIS A 592 -23.30 3.76 17.92
C HIS A 592 -23.35 3.11 16.53
N ASP A 593 -24.12 2.02 16.37
CA ASP A 593 -24.20 1.24 15.12
C ASP A 593 -25.17 1.83 14.07
N ARG A 594 -25.91 2.91 14.39
CA ARG A 594 -26.85 3.54 13.44
C ARG A 594 -26.23 4.54 12.45
N ARG A 595 -24.92 4.77 12.46
CA ARG A 595 -24.31 5.82 11.62
C ARG A 595 -23.80 5.34 10.25
N TYR A 596 -23.87 4.05 9.92
CA TYR A 596 -23.38 3.53 8.64
C TYR A 596 -24.22 2.34 8.13
N GLY A 597 -25.55 2.50 8.14
CA GLY A 597 -26.47 1.65 7.38
C GLY A 597 -26.65 2.18 5.97
#